data_AF-A0A7S4KCT7-F1
#
_entry.id   AF-A0A7S4KCT7-F1
#
_cell.length_a   1.000
_cell.length_b   1.000
_cell.length_c   1.000
_cell.angle_alpha   90.00
_cell.angle_beta   90.00
_cell.angle_gamma   90.00
#
_symmetry.space_group_name_H-M   'P 1'
#
loop_
_entity.id
_entity.type
_entity.pdbx_description
1 polymer ?
#
loop_
_entity_poly.entity_id
_entity_poly.type
_entity_poly.pdbx_seq_one_letter_code
_entity_poly.pdbx_strand_id
1 'polypeptide(L)'
;DWYDYFYENDMLLVAAAGNDGNTQNHWPASYDAVMSIGAVDWNKNLASFSQRTDQVELVAPGVNVLSTIPGGRYASWGGTSMATPHVAGVAALVWSHFPTKSAKEIRQALADTADDLGPKGRDTSYGYGLIRADKAYNHLKQGRGGPQPGDVDCGCPDSCTSSVLDGRIAQGHSCGSRIRWVMEARGYSETDACSLVADEEYPTVCGPSCDPSRCVAGLSRTVELRSGKDADMCLDVYGGMTHNGNAVWLYPCNGTPAQKWRIDENGLVRSALNWDKCLDPRGPSSAEGTRIQIWTCASNYEYHQWIHEGDGTIRPKKDGNKCVDIKNADGSTIQLWTCNGSDDKVWIA
;
A
#
# COMPACT_ATOMS: atom_id res chain seq x y z
N ASP A 1 -3.40 22.24 -14.33
CA ASP A 1 -4.66 22.94 -14.70
C ASP A 1 -5.18 23.70 -13.46
N TRP A 2 -6.13 24.62 -13.58
CA TRP A 2 -6.68 25.38 -12.42
C TRP A 2 -7.34 24.44 -11.39
N TYR A 3 -7.95 23.36 -11.84
CA TYR A 3 -8.57 22.35 -10.98
C TYR A 3 -7.52 21.62 -10.12
N ASP A 4 -6.38 21.24 -10.71
CA ASP A 4 -5.26 20.67 -9.95
C ASP A 4 -4.77 21.66 -8.90
N TYR A 5 -4.61 22.93 -9.25
CA TYR A 5 -4.19 23.96 -8.30
C TYR A 5 -5.15 24.06 -7.11
N PHE A 6 -6.46 24.10 -7.33
CA PHE A 6 -7.44 24.16 -6.24
C PHE A 6 -7.39 22.89 -5.38
N TYR A 7 -7.33 21.72 -6.01
CA TYR A 7 -7.29 20.45 -5.28
C TYR A 7 -6.01 20.29 -4.46
N GLU A 8 -4.86 20.70 -5.00
CA GLU A 8 -3.58 20.72 -4.29
C GLU A 8 -3.53 21.77 -3.17
N ASN A 9 -4.42 22.77 -3.18
CA ASN A 9 -4.57 23.76 -2.11
C ASN A 9 -5.81 23.45 -1.22
N ASP A 10 -6.08 22.16 -1.00
CA ASP A 10 -7.11 21.67 -0.07
C ASP A 10 -8.56 22.11 -0.38
N MET A 11 -8.88 22.27 -1.67
CA MET A 11 -10.27 22.44 -2.10
C MET A 11 -10.81 21.13 -2.69
N LEU A 12 -11.88 20.58 -2.09
CA LEU A 12 -12.56 19.42 -2.66
C LEU A 12 -13.50 19.85 -3.80
N LEU A 13 -13.35 19.24 -4.96
CA LEU A 13 -14.08 19.57 -6.18
C LEU A 13 -15.01 18.42 -6.54
N VAL A 14 -16.30 18.71 -6.77
CA VAL A 14 -17.33 17.70 -7.05
C VAL A 14 -18.16 18.17 -8.24
N ALA A 15 -18.33 17.31 -9.26
CA ALA A 15 -19.07 17.65 -10.47
C ALA A 15 -19.93 16.47 -10.97
N ALA A 16 -20.94 16.80 -11.78
CA ALA A 16 -21.87 15.81 -12.33
C ALA A 16 -21.26 15.08 -13.53
N ALA A 17 -21.39 13.74 -13.57
CA ALA A 17 -20.79 12.91 -14.62
C ALA A 17 -21.40 13.12 -16.03
N GLY A 18 -22.62 13.65 -16.13
CA GLY A 18 -23.37 13.78 -17.39
C GLY A 18 -24.70 13.04 -17.38
N ASN A 19 -25.59 13.34 -18.33
CA ASN A 19 -26.98 12.84 -18.36
C ASN A 19 -27.37 12.22 -19.72
N ASP A 20 -26.39 11.87 -20.55
CA ASP A 20 -26.63 11.38 -21.91
C ASP A 20 -26.67 9.86 -22.01
N GLY A 21 -26.50 9.17 -20.88
CA GLY A 21 -26.60 7.71 -20.76
C GLY A 21 -25.57 6.95 -21.58
N ASN A 22 -24.43 7.57 -21.91
CA ASN A 22 -23.38 6.99 -22.74
C ASN A 22 -22.01 7.02 -22.03
N THR A 23 -20.92 6.77 -22.76
CA THR A 23 -19.56 6.63 -22.21
C THR A 23 -18.65 7.81 -22.50
N GLN A 24 -19.20 8.92 -22.99
CA GLN A 24 -18.43 10.14 -23.26
C GLN A 24 -18.08 10.85 -21.94
N ASN A 25 -16.82 11.26 -21.81
CA ASN A 25 -16.37 12.08 -20.69
C ASN A 25 -16.99 13.49 -20.74
N HIS A 26 -17.26 14.08 -19.57
CA HIS A 26 -17.81 15.41 -19.41
C HIS A 26 -16.92 16.21 -18.47
N TRP A 27 -16.59 17.45 -18.84
CA TRP A 27 -15.71 18.31 -18.06
C TRP A 27 -16.53 19.35 -17.29
N PRO A 28 -16.17 19.67 -16.04
CA PRO A 28 -14.91 19.32 -15.38
C PRO A 28 -14.90 17.96 -14.65
N ALA A 29 -15.98 17.19 -14.66
CA ALA A 29 -16.08 15.94 -13.90
C ALA A 29 -15.02 14.89 -14.26
N SER A 30 -14.56 14.88 -15.52
CA SER A 30 -13.52 13.96 -16.01
C SER A 30 -12.08 14.44 -15.82
N TYR A 31 -11.83 15.49 -15.03
CA TYR A 31 -10.48 15.83 -14.58
C TYR A 31 -10.15 15.05 -13.30
N ASP A 32 -8.93 14.52 -13.18
CA ASP A 32 -8.53 13.70 -12.03
C ASP A 32 -8.66 14.44 -10.68
N ALA A 33 -8.49 15.76 -10.68
CA ALA A 33 -8.68 16.62 -9.51
C ALA A 33 -10.15 16.78 -9.06
N VAL A 34 -11.12 16.31 -9.85
CA VAL A 34 -12.57 16.50 -9.62
C VAL A 34 -13.25 15.16 -9.40
N MET A 35 -14.13 15.10 -8.39
CA MET A 35 -14.97 13.92 -8.15
C MET A 35 -16.12 13.89 -9.16
N SER A 36 -16.14 12.89 -10.04
CA SER A 36 -17.24 12.67 -10.98
C SER A 36 -18.37 11.87 -10.35
N ILE A 37 -19.57 12.45 -10.29
CA ILE A 37 -20.71 11.89 -9.57
C ILE A 37 -21.78 11.36 -10.53
N GLY A 38 -22.03 10.04 -10.44
CA GLY A 38 -23.13 9.37 -11.13
C GLY A 38 -24.43 9.38 -10.31
N ALA A 39 -25.53 8.99 -10.94
CA ALA A 39 -26.87 9.02 -10.35
C ALA A 39 -27.47 7.63 -10.19
N VAL A 40 -28.04 7.35 -9.02
CA VAL A 40 -28.87 6.16 -8.78
C VAL A 40 -30.30 6.52 -8.39
N ASP A 41 -31.21 5.57 -8.59
CA ASP A 41 -32.59 5.63 -8.09
C ASP A 41 -32.72 5.11 -6.64
N TRP A 42 -33.95 5.09 -6.13
CA TRP A 42 -34.25 4.64 -4.76
C TRP A 42 -34.00 3.15 -4.52
N ASN A 43 -33.93 2.34 -5.58
CA ASN A 43 -33.55 0.92 -5.53
C ASN A 43 -32.03 0.74 -5.65
N LYS A 44 -31.26 1.83 -5.70
CA LYS A 44 -29.82 1.85 -5.96
C LYS A 44 -29.46 1.38 -7.38
N ASN A 45 -30.41 1.34 -8.32
CA ASN A 45 -30.10 1.08 -9.72
C ASN A 45 -29.48 2.32 -10.34
N LEU A 46 -28.49 2.14 -11.21
CA LEU A 46 -27.96 3.23 -12.02
C LEU A 46 -29.09 3.89 -12.83
N ALA A 47 -29.20 5.21 -12.75
CA ALA A 47 -30.14 5.96 -13.56
C ALA A 47 -29.77 5.78 -15.05
N SER A 48 -30.77 5.53 -15.91
CA SER A 48 -30.53 5.25 -17.33
C SER A 48 -29.76 6.36 -18.06
N PHE A 49 -29.95 7.60 -17.62
CA PHE A 49 -29.27 8.78 -18.14
C PHE A 49 -27.85 8.98 -17.58
N SER A 50 -27.46 8.31 -16.48
CA SER A 50 -26.15 8.54 -15.88
C SER A 50 -25.05 8.09 -16.83
N GLN A 51 -24.07 8.96 -17.03
CA GLN A 51 -22.89 8.66 -17.82
C GLN A 51 -22.08 7.51 -17.21
N ARG A 52 -21.41 6.71 -18.05
CA ARG A 52 -20.60 5.56 -17.62
C ARG A 52 -19.17 5.71 -18.11
N THR A 53 -18.28 6.16 -17.23
CA THR A 53 -16.89 6.44 -17.59
C THR A 53 -15.93 5.95 -16.52
N ASP A 54 -14.67 5.77 -16.89
CA ASP A 54 -13.55 5.48 -16.00
C ASP A 54 -13.21 6.62 -15.03
N GLN A 55 -13.92 7.75 -15.12
CA GLN A 55 -13.81 8.88 -14.20
C GLN A 55 -14.93 8.90 -13.16
N VAL A 56 -16.05 8.18 -13.35
CA VAL A 56 -17.11 8.08 -12.31
C VAL A 56 -16.50 7.54 -11.02
N GLU A 57 -16.61 8.31 -9.94
CA GLU A 57 -15.94 8.01 -8.67
C GLU A 57 -16.92 7.55 -7.60
N LEU A 58 -18.09 8.20 -7.53
CA LEU A 58 -19.15 7.84 -6.59
C LEU A 58 -20.51 8.01 -7.25
N VAL A 59 -21.51 7.32 -6.71
CA VAL A 59 -22.91 7.60 -7.01
C VAL A 59 -23.67 8.10 -5.80
N ALA A 60 -24.72 8.87 -6.07
CA ALA A 60 -25.65 9.35 -5.06
C ALA A 60 -27.09 9.41 -5.62
N PRO A 61 -28.11 9.61 -4.77
CA PRO A 61 -29.48 9.73 -5.22
C PRO A 61 -29.64 10.85 -6.26
N GLY A 62 -30.07 10.49 -7.47
CA GLY A 62 -30.21 11.41 -8.59
C GLY A 62 -31.52 11.26 -9.36
N VAL A 63 -32.43 10.40 -8.92
CA VAL A 63 -33.76 10.21 -9.54
C VAL A 63 -34.86 10.61 -8.56
N ASN A 64 -35.82 11.42 -9.01
CA ASN A 64 -36.94 11.92 -8.21
C ASN A 64 -36.52 12.67 -6.93
N VAL A 65 -35.41 13.42 -7.00
CA VAL A 65 -34.88 14.17 -5.87
C VAL A 65 -35.72 15.43 -5.65
N LEU A 66 -36.48 15.46 -4.55
CA LEU A 66 -37.26 16.62 -4.13
C LEU A 66 -36.33 17.71 -3.57
N SER A 67 -36.42 18.92 -4.10
CA SER A 67 -35.69 20.07 -3.55
C SER A 67 -36.43 21.38 -3.79
N THR A 68 -35.90 22.46 -3.22
CA THR A 68 -36.44 23.81 -3.32
C THR A 68 -36.23 24.41 -4.71
N ILE A 69 -37.23 25.15 -5.19
CA ILE A 69 -37.15 25.98 -6.41
C ILE A 69 -37.62 27.42 -6.09
N PRO A 70 -37.29 28.42 -6.93
CA PRO A 70 -37.66 29.81 -6.68
C PRO A 70 -39.16 30.03 -6.40
N GLY A 71 -39.43 30.97 -5.50
CA GLY A 71 -40.77 31.32 -5.05
C GLY A 71 -41.30 30.49 -3.89
N GLY A 72 -40.43 29.89 -3.05
CA GLY A 72 -40.84 29.12 -1.87
C GLY A 72 -41.52 27.79 -2.20
N ARG A 73 -41.23 27.21 -3.36
CA ARG A 73 -41.85 25.98 -3.86
C ARG A 73 -40.87 24.81 -3.86
N TYR A 74 -41.38 23.63 -4.10
CA TYR A 74 -40.60 22.40 -4.21
C TYR A 74 -40.93 21.68 -5.52
N ALA A 75 -39.94 20.98 -6.07
CA ALA A 75 -40.11 20.10 -7.22
C ALA A 75 -39.14 18.92 -7.13
N SER A 76 -39.51 17.80 -7.76
CA SER A 76 -38.66 16.61 -7.89
C SER A 76 -38.05 16.55 -9.28
N TRP A 77 -36.71 16.50 -9.35
CA TRP A 77 -35.96 16.41 -10.61
C TRP A 77 -35.08 15.14 -10.65
N GLY A 78 -34.64 14.79 -11.86
CA GLY A 78 -33.69 13.71 -12.11
C GLY A 78 -32.46 14.24 -12.84
N GLY A 79 -31.28 13.80 -12.43
CA GLY A 79 -30.01 14.13 -13.06
C GLY A 79 -28.81 13.80 -12.17
N THR A 80 -27.64 13.60 -12.77
CA THR A 80 -26.36 13.61 -12.04
C THR A 80 -26.14 14.93 -11.33
N SER A 81 -26.69 16.03 -11.86
CA SER A 81 -26.77 17.34 -11.17
C SER A 81 -27.52 17.30 -9.84
N MET A 82 -28.47 16.37 -9.63
CA MET A 82 -29.16 16.17 -8.35
C MET A 82 -28.37 15.24 -7.42
N ALA A 83 -27.55 14.34 -7.96
CA ALA A 83 -26.65 13.49 -7.18
C ALA A 83 -25.45 14.26 -6.61
N THR A 84 -24.83 15.15 -7.40
CA THR A 84 -23.69 15.99 -7.00
C THR A 84 -23.87 16.71 -5.65
N PRO A 85 -24.97 17.43 -5.37
CA PRO A 85 -25.14 18.12 -4.09
C PRO A 85 -25.28 17.18 -2.89
N HIS A 86 -25.73 15.93 -3.07
CA HIS A 86 -25.68 14.95 -1.98
C HIS A 86 -24.23 14.63 -1.61
N VAL A 87 -23.36 14.42 -2.61
CA VAL A 87 -21.93 14.14 -2.36
C VAL A 87 -21.23 15.32 -1.72
N ALA A 88 -21.42 16.53 -2.27
CA ALA A 88 -20.86 17.75 -1.69
C ALA A 88 -21.36 18.00 -0.25
N GLY A 89 -22.65 17.76 0.01
CA GLY A 89 -23.25 17.90 1.34
C GLY A 89 -22.70 16.89 2.35
N VAL A 90 -22.56 15.63 1.96
CA VAL A 90 -21.95 14.59 2.81
C VAL A 90 -20.48 14.90 3.07
N ALA A 91 -19.72 15.32 2.05
CA ALA A 91 -18.33 15.71 2.22
C ALA A 91 -18.19 16.84 3.24
N ALA A 92 -18.98 17.92 3.09
CA ALA A 92 -18.98 19.04 4.02
C ALA A 92 -19.40 18.63 5.45
N LEU A 93 -20.43 17.77 5.58
CA LEU A 93 -20.88 17.25 6.87
C LEU A 93 -19.76 16.47 7.58
N VAL A 94 -19.18 15.49 6.90
CA VAL A 94 -18.10 14.67 7.46
C VAL A 94 -16.90 15.54 7.79
N TRP A 95 -16.47 16.40 6.87
CA TRP A 95 -15.31 17.27 7.05
C TRP A 95 -15.47 18.26 8.21
N SER A 96 -16.70 18.74 8.47
CA SER A 96 -16.96 19.62 9.61
C SER A 96 -16.63 18.99 10.98
N HIS A 97 -16.65 17.66 11.07
CA HIS A 97 -16.25 16.91 12.27
C HIS A 97 -14.75 16.61 12.33
N PHE A 98 -14.04 16.75 11.21
CA PHE A 98 -12.60 16.48 11.10
C PHE A 98 -11.89 17.65 10.40
N PRO A 99 -11.95 18.88 10.96
CA PRO A 99 -11.47 20.09 10.27
C PRO A 99 -9.95 20.12 10.04
N THR A 100 -9.19 19.23 10.68
CA THR A 100 -7.75 19.07 10.47
C THR A 100 -7.40 18.13 9.32
N LYS A 101 -8.39 17.47 8.70
CA LYS A 101 -8.20 16.60 7.54
C LYS A 101 -8.09 17.43 6.26
N SER A 102 -7.25 16.99 5.35
CA SER A 102 -7.10 17.53 4.00
C SER A 102 -8.29 17.17 3.10
N ALA A 103 -8.44 17.89 1.98
CA ALA A 103 -9.44 17.54 0.96
C ALA A 103 -9.26 16.10 0.46
N LYS A 104 -8.00 15.69 0.31
CA LYS A 104 -7.58 14.37 -0.15
C LYS A 104 -8.01 13.28 0.82
N GLU A 105 -7.78 13.47 2.12
CA GLU A 105 -8.21 12.51 3.15
C GLU A 105 -9.74 12.38 3.23
N ILE A 106 -10.48 13.48 3.01
CA ILE A 106 -11.95 13.43 2.98
C ILE A 106 -12.44 12.70 1.74
N ARG A 107 -11.94 13.03 0.54
CA ARG A 107 -12.25 12.32 -0.72
C ARG A 107 -12.00 10.81 -0.56
N GLN A 108 -10.83 10.46 -0.01
CA GLN A 108 -10.46 9.07 0.30
C GLN A 108 -11.49 8.40 1.20
N ALA A 109 -11.82 9.00 2.34
CA ALA A 109 -12.76 8.41 3.29
C ALA A 109 -14.15 8.20 2.66
N LEU A 110 -14.59 9.08 1.77
CA LEU A 110 -15.87 8.94 1.06
C LEU A 110 -15.86 7.77 0.08
N ALA A 111 -14.81 7.64 -0.73
CA ALA A 111 -14.60 6.52 -1.65
C ALA A 111 -14.49 5.19 -0.91
N ASP A 112 -13.68 5.17 0.15
CA ASP A 112 -13.35 3.96 0.90
C ASP A 112 -14.51 3.35 1.67
N THR A 113 -15.54 4.16 1.90
CA THR A 113 -16.67 3.76 2.74
C THR A 113 -17.98 3.69 1.98
N ALA A 114 -17.94 3.95 0.67
CA ALA A 114 -19.08 3.78 -0.21
C ALA A 114 -19.63 2.35 -0.14
N ASP A 115 -20.94 2.22 -0.28
CA ASP A 115 -21.57 0.92 -0.50
C ASP A 115 -21.29 0.52 -1.95
N ASP A 116 -20.41 -0.45 -2.16
CA ASP A 116 -20.14 -1.05 -3.46
C ASP A 116 -21.43 -1.55 -4.13
N LEU A 117 -21.65 -1.15 -5.39
CA LEU A 117 -22.83 -1.47 -6.19
C LEU A 117 -22.39 -1.95 -7.56
N GLY A 118 -23.13 -2.91 -8.14
CA GLY A 118 -22.76 -3.47 -9.44
C GLY A 118 -21.71 -4.58 -9.29
N PRO A 119 -20.79 -4.72 -10.27
CA PRO A 119 -19.63 -5.60 -10.15
C PRO A 119 -18.80 -5.28 -8.91
N LYS A 120 -18.19 -6.28 -8.28
CA LYS A 120 -17.37 -6.08 -7.08
C LYS A 120 -16.17 -5.18 -7.38
N GLY A 121 -16.03 -4.08 -6.64
CA GLY A 121 -14.96 -3.11 -6.80
C GLY A 121 -15.35 -1.94 -7.67
N ARG A 122 -14.37 -1.09 -8.00
CA ARG A 122 -14.65 0.10 -8.78
C ARG A 122 -15.10 -0.26 -10.19
N ASP A 123 -16.17 0.35 -10.67
CA ASP A 123 -16.63 0.19 -12.05
C ASP A 123 -17.03 1.51 -12.70
N THR A 124 -17.20 1.51 -14.03
CA THR A 124 -17.49 2.73 -14.81
C THR A 124 -18.91 3.26 -14.63
N SER A 125 -19.80 2.49 -14.03
CA SER A 125 -21.21 2.83 -13.79
C SER A 125 -21.42 3.42 -12.39
N TYR A 126 -20.89 2.76 -11.36
CA TYR A 126 -21.11 3.13 -9.96
C TYR A 126 -19.90 3.79 -9.29
N GLY A 127 -18.73 3.82 -9.95
CA GLY A 127 -17.48 4.23 -9.31
C GLY A 127 -17.17 3.28 -8.15
N TYR A 128 -16.87 3.81 -6.97
CA TYR A 128 -16.75 3.04 -5.73
C TYR A 128 -18.10 2.69 -5.08
N GLY A 129 -19.20 3.20 -5.63
CA GLY A 129 -20.54 2.91 -5.17
C GLY A 129 -21.23 4.09 -4.50
N LEU A 130 -22.27 3.77 -3.73
CA LEU A 130 -23.16 4.75 -3.13
C LEU A 130 -22.51 5.40 -1.90
N ILE A 131 -22.44 6.72 -1.90
CA ILE A 131 -21.86 7.49 -0.79
C ILE A 131 -22.57 7.23 0.56
N ARG A 132 -21.79 7.11 1.65
CA ARG A 132 -22.27 6.80 3.00
C ARG A 132 -21.66 7.72 4.07
N ALA A 133 -22.42 8.74 4.47
CA ALA A 133 -21.99 9.71 5.49
C ALA A 133 -21.63 9.05 6.84
N ASP A 134 -22.44 8.08 7.27
CA ASP A 134 -22.25 7.35 8.52
C ASP A 134 -20.97 6.52 8.53
N LYS A 135 -20.70 5.80 7.44
CA LYS A 135 -19.49 4.99 7.31
C LYS A 135 -18.24 5.86 7.18
N ALA A 136 -18.28 6.94 6.40
CA ALA A 136 -17.19 7.89 6.27
C ALA A 136 -16.84 8.55 7.61
N TYR A 137 -17.85 9.02 8.35
CA TYR A 137 -17.66 9.57 9.68
C TYR A 137 -17.06 8.55 10.65
N ASN A 138 -17.59 7.32 10.69
CA ASN A 138 -17.08 6.28 11.58
C ASN A 138 -15.65 5.87 11.24
N HIS A 139 -15.31 5.78 9.95
CA HIS A 139 -13.97 5.47 9.47
C HIS A 139 -12.95 6.51 9.96
N LEU A 140 -13.28 7.80 9.86
CA LEU A 140 -12.42 8.88 10.35
C LEU A 140 -12.42 9.00 11.89
N LYS A 141 -13.56 8.77 12.55
CA LYS A 141 -13.72 8.87 14.02
C LYS A 141 -13.01 7.77 14.77
N GLN A 142 -13.09 6.53 14.28
CA GLN A 142 -12.42 5.40 14.93
C GLN A 142 -10.91 5.64 14.99
N GLY A 143 -10.40 6.64 14.25
CA GLY A 143 -9.00 6.96 14.18
C GLY A 143 -8.32 5.65 13.89
N ARG A 144 -8.50 5.10 12.68
CA ARG A 144 -7.66 3.98 12.29
C ARG A 144 -6.25 4.39 12.69
N GLY A 145 -5.59 3.55 13.48
CA GLY A 145 -4.14 3.49 13.45
C GLY A 145 -3.83 3.28 11.99
N GLY A 146 -3.66 4.39 11.28
CA GLY A 146 -3.40 4.38 9.87
C GLY A 146 -2.12 3.59 9.72
N PRO A 147 -2.03 2.69 8.74
CA PRO A 147 -0.72 2.23 8.31
C PRO A 147 0.14 3.48 8.11
N GLN A 148 1.33 3.46 8.70
CA GLN A 148 2.24 4.59 8.61
C GLN A 148 2.59 4.82 7.13
N PRO A 149 2.91 6.06 6.71
CA PRO A 149 3.52 6.29 5.41
C PRO A 149 4.76 5.38 5.28
N GLY A 150 4.71 4.36 4.41
CA GLY A 150 5.84 3.46 4.16
C GLY A 150 5.60 1.94 4.20
N ASP A 151 4.40 1.45 4.57
CA ASP A 151 4.19 -0.01 4.76
C ASP A 151 3.71 -0.79 3.52
N VAL A 152 3.43 -0.11 2.39
CA VAL A 152 3.09 -0.77 1.11
C VAL A 152 4.37 -0.92 0.29
N ASP A 153 4.77 -2.14 -0.02
CA ASP A 153 5.98 -2.49 -0.75
C ASP A 153 5.67 -2.87 -2.21
N CYS A 154 4.52 -3.52 -2.47
CA CYS A 154 4.16 -4.07 -3.78
C CYS A 154 5.21 -5.02 -4.39
N GLY A 155 6.24 -5.41 -3.62
CA GLY A 155 7.41 -6.11 -4.13
C GLY A 155 8.30 -5.26 -5.05
N CYS A 156 8.11 -3.94 -5.07
CA CYS A 156 8.76 -3.01 -5.99
C CYS A 156 9.43 -1.84 -5.26
N PRO A 157 10.30 -2.05 -4.25
CA PRO A 157 10.75 -0.97 -3.35
C PRO A 157 11.50 0.17 -4.06
N ASP A 158 12.19 -0.14 -5.17
CA ASP A 158 12.96 0.85 -5.95
C ASP A 158 12.06 1.74 -6.82
N SER A 159 10.90 1.25 -7.25
CA SER A 159 10.00 1.96 -8.16
C SER A 159 8.71 2.44 -7.48
N CYS A 160 8.21 1.69 -6.49
CA CYS A 160 7.04 2.00 -5.67
C CYS A 160 7.45 2.69 -4.37
N THR A 161 8.20 3.79 -4.52
CA THR A 161 8.70 4.54 -3.36
C THR A 161 7.58 5.29 -2.65
N SER A 162 7.81 5.76 -1.41
CA SER A 162 6.85 6.60 -0.68
C SER A 162 6.42 7.84 -1.47
N SER A 163 7.29 8.41 -2.31
CA SER A 163 6.90 9.54 -3.16
C SER A 163 5.90 9.15 -4.26
N VAL A 164 5.92 7.90 -4.74
CA VAL A 164 4.90 7.39 -5.65
C VAL A 164 3.63 7.02 -4.88
N LEU A 165 3.78 6.32 -3.75
CA LEU A 165 2.68 5.86 -2.92
C LEU A 165 1.88 7.00 -2.32
N ASP A 166 2.51 8.13 -1.99
CA ASP A 166 1.87 9.26 -1.31
C ASP A 166 1.75 10.51 -2.19
N GLY A 167 2.57 10.64 -3.25
CA GLY A 167 2.69 11.87 -4.04
C GLY A 167 1.97 11.86 -5.39
N ARG A 168 1.68 10.70 -5.98
CA ARG A 168 0.91 10.62 -7.23
C ARG A 168 -0.56 10.39 -6.97
N ILE A 169 -1.38 11.34 -7.39
CA ILE A 169 -2.83 11.26 -7.26
C ILE A 169 -3.43 10.59 -8.49
N ALA A 170 -4.04 9.45 -8.28
CA ALA A 170 -4.83 8.71 -9.24
C ALA A 170 -6.31 8.93 -8.90
N GLN A 171 -6.96 9.85 -9.63
CA GLN A 171 -8.38 10.18 -9.45
C GLN A 171 -8.77 10.45 -7.99
N GLY A 172 -7.96 11.24 -7.29
CA GLY A 172 -8.21 11.62 -5.89
C GLY A 172 -7.53 10.80 -4.82
N HIS A 173 -7.01 9.62 -5.17
CA HIS A 173 -6.35 8.70 -4.24
C HIS A 173 -4.86 8.64 -4.54
N SER A 174 -4.02 8.60 -3.51
CA SER A 174 -2.62 8.22 -3.73
C SER A 174 -2.54 6.72 -4.06
N CYS A 175 -1.56 6.27 -4.84
CA CYS A 175 -1.41 4.85 -5.15
C CYS A 175 -1.41 3.98 -3.88
N GLY A 176 -0.68 4.40 -2.85
CA GLY A 176 -0.61 3.70 -1.57
C GLY A 176 -1.92 3.71 -0.79
N SER A 177 -2.67 4.81 -0.80
CA SER A 177 -3.98 4.88 -0.15
C SER A 177 -5.00 3.95 -0.80
N ARG A 178 -4.97 3.85 -2.13
CA ARG A 178 -5.84 2.94 -2.86
C ARG A 178 -5.47 1.48 -2.63
N ILE A 179 -4.18 1.13 -2.71
CA ILE A 179 -3.69 -0.23 -2.46
C ILE A 179 -4.10 -0.69 -1.06
N ARG A 180 -3.88 0.15 -0.03
CA ARG A 180 -4.29 -0.14 1.34
C ARG A 180 -5.78 -0.37 1.47
N TRP A 181 -6.60 0.46 0.82
CA TRP A 181 -8.03 0.24 0.85
C TRP A 181 -8.44 -1.10 0.25
N VAL A 182 -7.86 -1.48 -0.89
CA VAL A 182 -8.15 -2.77 -1.53
C VAL A 182 -7.75 -3.93 -0.59
N MET A 183 -6.64 -3.81 0.14
CA MET A 183 -6.26 -4.80 1.16
C MET A 183 -7.27 -4.84 2.32
N GLU A 184 -7.55 -3.70 2.94
CA GLU A 184 -8.31 -3.63 4.20
C GLU A 184 -9.83 -3.80 4.01
N ALA A 185 -10.39 -3.17 2.99
CA ALA A 185 -11.83 -3.16 2.75
C ALA A 185 -12.29 -4.30 1.85
N ARG A 186 -11.43 -4.78 0.94
CA ARG A 186 -11.78 -5.87 0.01
C ARG A 186 -11.12 -7.20 0.35
N GLY A 187 -10.19 -7.23 1.32
CA GLY A 187 -9.54 -8.45 1.82
C GLY A 187 -8.53 -9.05 0.85
N TYR A 188 -7.95 -8.23 -0.04
CA TYR A 188 -6.95 -8.67 -1.00
C TYR A 188 -5.59 -8.81 -0.31
N SER A 189 -4.74 -9.71 -0.83
CA SER A 189 -3.33 -9.68 -0.47
C SER A 189 -2.68 -8.40 -1.01
N GLU A 190 -1.58 -7.96 -0.42
CA GLU A 190 -0.88 -6.76 -0.88
C GLU A 190 -0.48 -6.86 -2.35
N THR A 191 0.07 -7.99 -2.79
CA THR A 191 0.45 -8.22 -4.19
C THR A 191 -0.75 -8.11 -5.13
N ASP A 192 -1.88 -8.74 -4.79
CA ASP A 192 -3.09 -8.68 -5.62
C ASP A 192 -3.70 -7.27 -5.61
N ALA A 193 -3.61 -6.56 -4.48
CA ALA A 193 -4.05 -5.17 -4.37
C ALA A 193 -3.18 -4.24 -5.23
N CYS A 194 -1.85 -4.43 -5.21
CA CYS A 194 -0.92 -3.70 -6.05
C CYS A 194 -1.16 -3.99 -7.53
N SER A 195 -1.27 -5.24 -7.96
CA SER A 195 -1.60 -5.56 -9.35
C SER A 195 -2.96 -5.00 -9.77
N LEU A 196 -4.01 -5.13 -8.94
CA LEU A 196 -5.32 -4.57 -9.25
C LEU A 196 -5.24 -3.04 -9.44
N VAL A 197 -4.61 -2.34 -8.50
CA VAL A 197 -4.51 -0.89 -8.55
C VAL A 197 -3.60 -0.43 -9.67
N ALA A 198 -2.52 -1.16 -9.94
CA ALA A 198 -1.48 -0.77 -10.88
C ALA A 198 -1.76 -1.23 -12.32
N ASP A 199 -2.53 -2.29 -12.56
CA ASP A 199 -2.87 -2.77 -13.91
C ASP A 199 -4.29 -2.41 -14.34
N GLU A 200 -5.26 -2.49 -13.42
CA GLU A 200 -6.67 -2.35 -13.76
C GLU A 200 -7.21 -0.97 -13.41
N GLU A 201 -6.96 -0.48 -12.18
CA GLU A 201 -7.56 0.79 -11.74
C GLU A 201 -6.76 2.00 -12.25
N TYR A 202 -5.42 1.98 -12.16
CA TYR A 202 -4.55 3.12 -12.48
C TYR A 202 -3.26 2.73 -13.26
N PRO A 203 -3.39 2.20 -14.49
CA PRO A 203 -2.27 1.71 -15.30
C PRO A 203 -1.22 2.75 -15.69
N THR A 204 -1.58 4.03 -15.70
CA THR A 204 -0.68 5.13 -16.08
C THR A 204 -0.07 5.85 -14.87
N VAL A 205 -0.73 5.79 -13.71
CA VAL A 205 -0.33 6.53 -12.51
C VAL A 205 0.42 5.63 -11.53
N CYS A 206 -0.12 4.44 -11.26
CA CYS A 206 0.46 3.47 -10.33
C CYS A 206 1.20 2.34 -11.05
N GLY A 207 0.69 1.91 -12.21
CA GLY A 207 1.26 0.87 -13.08
C GLY A 207 2.77 0.94 -13.34
N PRO A 208 3.34 2.09 -13.71
CA PRO A 208 4.77 2.18 -14.04
C PRO A 208 5.71 1.95 -12.84
N SER A 209 5.19 1.96 -11.62
CA SER A 209 5.99 2.04 -10.41
C SER A 209 5.64 0.97 -9.37
N CYS A 210 4.36 0.64 -9.22
CA CYS A 210 3.82 -0.21 -8.16
C CYS A 210 3.16 -1.49 -8.66
N ASP A 211 3.36 -1.85 -9.93
CA ASP A 211 2.91 -3.15 -10.46
C ASP A 211 3.96 -4.24 -10.17
N PRO A 212 3.63 -5.24 -9.33
CA PRO A 212 4.51 -6.37 -9.04
C PRO A 212 4.95 -7.15 -10.29
N SER A 213 4.17 -7.13 -11.36
CA SER A 213 4.46 -7.84 -12.62
C SER A 213 5.50 -7.12 -13.50
N ARG A 214 5.69 -5.81 -13.29
CA ARG A 214 6.58 -4.96 -14.10
C ARG A 214 7.91 -4.63 -13.42
N CYS A 215 8.01 -4.81 -12.11
CA CYS A 215 9.23 -4.50 -11.34
C CYS A 215 10.16 -5.71 -11.12
N VAL A 216 10.13 -6.70 -12.03
CA VAL A 216 10.70 -8.04 -11.82
C VAL A 216 12.19 -8.04 -11.41
N ALA A 217 12.43 -8.39 -10.14
CA ALA A 217 13.57 -9.19 -9.67
C ALA A 217 13.21 -9.89 -8.34
N GLY A 218 12.95 -11.20 -8.40
CA GLY A 218 13.11 -12.18 -7.32
C GLY A 218 12.30 -12.06 -6.02
N LEU A 219 11.31 -12.95 -5.88
CA LEU A 219 10.78 -13.59 -4.66
C LEU A 219 11.44 -13.23 -3.32
N SER A 220 10.68 -12.62 -2.40
CA SER A 220 10.38 -13.18 -1.06
C SER A 220 9.54 -12.18 -0.27
N ARG A 221 8.39 -12.63 0.24
CA ARG A 221 7.81 -12.02 1.45
C ARG A 221 8.91 -11.98 2.51
N THR A 222 8.93 -10.97 3.37
CA THR A 222 9.86 -11.01 4.51
C THR A 222 9.63 -12.27 5.34
N VAL A 223 10.70 -12.92 5.75
CA VAL A 223 10.70 -14.08 6.63
C VAL A 223 11.31 -13.73 7.98
N GLU A 224 10.83 -14.36 9.04
CA GLU A 224 11.52 -14.38 10.33
C GLU A 224 12.48 -15.57 10.32
N LEU A 225 13.78 -15.32 10.41
CA LEU A 225 14.78 -16.39 10.45
C LEU A 225 14.93 -16.86 11.91
N ARG A 226 14.23 -17.93 12.27
CA ARG A 226 14.23 -18.53 13.61
C ARG A 226 15.42 -19.48 13.81
N SER A 227 15.99 -19.50 15.00
CA SER A 227 17.10 -20.39 15.31
C SER A 227 16.66 -21.86 15.30
N GLY A 228 17.48 -22.73 14.71
CA GLY A 228 17.31 -24.18 14.83
C GLY A 228 17.49 -24.70 16.27
N LYS A 229 18.22 -23.97 17.14
CA LYS A 229 18.41 -24.33 18.56
C LYS A 229 17.20 -24.00 19.43
N ASP A 230 16.53 -22.89 19.12
CA ASP A 230 15.39 -22.38 19.87
C ASP A 230 14.48 -21.57 18.93
N ALA A 231 13.31 -22.11 18.62
CA ALA A 231 12.37 -21.50 17.69
C ALA A 231 11.76 -20.19 18.21
N ASP A 232 11.90 -19.88 19.49
CA ASP A 232 11.48 -18.60 20.10
C ASP A 232 12.53 -17.50 19.93
N MET A 233 13.68 -17.80 19.31
CA MET A 233 14.77 -16.86 19.07
C MET A 233 14.95 -16.58 17.58
N CYS A 234 15.09 -15.31 17.22
CA CYS A 234 15.12 -14.82 15.84
C CYS A 234 16.44 -14.10 15.53
N LEU A 235 16.86 -14.16 14.25
CA LEU A 235 17.94 -13.34 13.71
C LEU A 235 17.50 -11.87 13.70
N ASP A 236 18.19 -11.01 14.44
CA ASP A 236 17.73 -9.67 14.75
C ASP A 236 18.80 -8.61 14.45
N VAL A 237 18.39 -7.42 14.04
CA VAL A 237 19.29 -6.25 13.93
C VAL A 237 19.32 -5.52 15.28
N TYR A 238 20.49 -5.51 15.93
CA TYR A 238 20.65 -5.00 17.29
C TYR A 238 20.06 -3.60 17.48
N GLY A 239 19.08 -3.49 18.38
CA GLY A 239 18.40 -2.24 18.71
C GLY A 239 17.61 -1.61 17.55
N GLY A 240 17.37 -2.33 16.45
CA GLY A 240 16.68 -1.82 15.28
C GLY A 240 17.43 -0.71 14.52
N MET A 241 18.73 -0.54 14.75
CA MET A 241 19.51 0.56 14.17
C MET A 241 20.05 0.21 12.77
N THR A 242 19.94 1.13 11.82
CA THR A 242 20.24 0.86 10.39
C THR A 242 21.57 1.40 9.89
N HIS A 243 22.46 1.87 10.78
CA HIS A 243 23.78 2.34 10.35
C HIS A 243 24.69 1.18 9.93
N ASN A 244 25.60 1.44 8.98
CA ASN A 244 26.58 0.43 8.55
C ASN A 244 27.41 -0.07 9.72
N GLY A 245 27.63 -1.38 9.76
CA GLY A 245 28.37 -2.07 10.81
C GLY A 245 27.57 -2.35 12.09
N ASN A 246 26.25 -2.05 12.13
CA ASN A 246 25.44 -2.46 13.26
C ASN A 246 25.35 -4.00 13.36
N ALA A 247 25.27 -4.52 14.59
CA ALA A 247 25.26 -5.96 14.82
C ALA A 247 24.02 -6.65 14.26
N VAL A 248 24.23 -7.89 13.81
CA VAL A 248 23.17 -8.90 13.83
C VAL A 248 23.42 -9.85 15.01
N TRP A 249 22.37 -10.14 15.76
CA TRP A 249 22.42 -10.92 16.99
C TRP A 249 21.19 -11.83 17.10
N LEU A 250 21.13 -12.64 18.16
CA LEU A 250 19.97 -13.45 18.49
C LEU A 250 19.10 -12.72 19.52
N TYR A 251 17.80 -12.63 19.29
CA TYR A 251 16.86 -11.97 20.20
C TYR A 251 15.52 -12.73 20.25
N PRO A 252 14.76 -12.70 21.37
CA PRO A 252 13.43 -13.28 21.41
C PRO A 252 12.55 -12.76 20.27
N CYS A 253 11.89 -13.68 19.58
CA CYS A 253 11.02 -13.34 18.46
C CYS A 253 9.87 -12.44 18.95
N ASN A 254 9.71 -11.29 18.32
CA ASN A 254 8.80 -10.22 18.73
C ASN A 254 8.00 -9.61 17.56
N GLY A 255 8.18 -10.11 16.33
CA GLY A 255 7.40 -9.69 15.16
C GLY A 255 7.79 -8.33 14.57
N THR A 256 8.80 -7.65 15.14
CA THR A 256 9.23 -6.33 14.68
C THR A 256 9.99 -6.41 13.34
N PRO A 257 10.07 -5.32 12.56
CA PRO A 257 10.87 -5.29 11.33
C PRO A 257 12.35 -5.61 11.53
N ALA A 258 12.89 -5.49 12.75
CA ALA A 258 14.27 -5.85 13.06
C ALA A 258 14.58 -7.35 12.89
N GLN A 259 13.56 -8.19 12.87
CA GLN A 259 13.66 -9.66 12.78
C GLN A 259 13.21 -10.20 11.42
N LYS A 260 12.85 -9.31 10.51
CA LYS A 260 12.29 -9.64 9.21
C LYS A 260 13.33 -9.42 8.13
N TRP A 261 13.52 -10.45 7.31
CA TRP A 261 14.55 -10.49 6.29
C TRP A 261 13.96 -10.85 4.94
N ARG A 262 14.49 -10.26 3.87
CA ARG A 262 14.17 -10.63 2.50
C ARG A 262 15.40 -11.27 1.86
N ILE A 263 15.26 -12.49 1.37
CA ILE A 263 16.31 -13.16 0.60
C ILE A 263 15.98 -12.93 -0.87
N ASP A 264 16.85 -12.26 -1.61
CA ASP A 264 16.66 -12.02 -3.04
C ASP A 264 17.27 -13.12 -3.93
N GLU A 265 16.91 -13.12 -5.22
CA GLU A 265 17.40 -14.10 -6.21
C GLU A 265 18.90 -14.03 -6.47
N ASN A 266 19.55 -12.91 -6.12
CA ASN A 266 21.00 -12.73 -6.21
C ASN A 266 21.72 -13.18 -4.93
N GLY A 267 20.96 -13.67 -3.94
CA GLY A 267 21.44 -14.15 -2.66
C GLY A 267 21.64 -13.06 -1.61
N LEU A 268 21.22 -11.81 -1.84
CA LEU A 268 21.31 -10.79 -0.79
C LEU A 268 20.24 -11.08 0.27
N VAL A 269 20.62 -10.95 1.54
CA VAL A 269 19.71 -11.05 2.68
C VAL A 269 19.49 -9.64 3.24
N ARG A 270 18.37 -9.01 2.89
CA ARG A 270 18.05 -7.61 3.17
C ARG A 270 17.23 -7.46 4.45
N SER A 271 17.51 -6.43 5.24
CA SER A 271 16.78 -6.13 6.48
C SER A 271 15.50 -5.33 6.23
N ALA A 272 14.40 -5.72 6.86
CA ALA A 272 13.12 -4.99 6.78
C ALA A 272 13.08 -3.63 7.47
N LEU A 273 14.13 -3.27 8.21
CA LEU A 273 14.29 -1.92 8.72
C LEU A 273 14.71 -0.93 7.63
N ASN A 274 15.44 -1.39 6.61
CA ASN A 274 15.89 -0.60 5.48
C ASN A 274 16.43 -1.53 4.39
N TRP A 275 15.80 -1.51 3.21
CA TRP A 275 16.14 -2.43 2.11
C TRP A 275 17.52 -2.23 1.51
N ASP A 276 18.16 -1.09 1.74
CA ASP A 276 19.56 -0.86 1.40
C ASP A 276 20.52 -1.53 2.39
N LYS A 277 20.04 -2.24 3.41
CA LYS A 277 20.89 -2.93 4.39
C LYS A 277 20.84 -4.43 4.19
N CYS A 278 22.01 -5.00 3.94
CA CYS A 278 22.22 -6.41 3.69
C CYS A 278 23.02 -7.05 4.83
N LEU A 279 22.76 -8.33 5.06
CA LEU A 279 23.59 -9.20 5.88
C LEU A 279 25.01 -9.22 5.30
N ASP A 280 25.98 -8.91 6.16
CA ASP A 280 27.36 -8.68 5.79
C ASP A 280 28.28 -9.36 6.80
N PRO A 281 29.23 -10.21 6.38
CA PRO A 281 30.35 -10.56 7.23
C PRO A 281 31.25 -9.34 7.36
N ARG A 282 31.68 -9.01 8.57
CA ARG A 282 32.45 -7.79 8.80
C ARG A 282 33.76 -7.77 7.98
N GLY A 283 33.75 -6.93 6.95
CA GLY A 283 34.86 -6.80 6.00
C GLY A 283 34.90 -7.97 4.99
N PRO A 284 35.81 -7.94 4.01
CA PRO A 284 35.97 -9.01 3.02
C PRO A 284 36.63 -10.26 3.63
N SER A 285 35.95 -10.91 4.57
CA SER A 285 36.49 -11.98 5.40
C SER A 285 35.56 -13.19 5.44
N SER A 286 36.13 -14.37 5.21
CA SER A 286 35.53 -15.68 5.51
C SER A 286 36.19 -16.36 6.71
N ALA A 287 36.96 -15.62 7.51
CA ALA A 287 37.64 -16.16 8.69
C ALA A 287 36.62 -16.58 9.76
N GLU A 288 36.93 -17.66 10.47
CA GLU A 288 36.09 -18.09 11.59
C GLU A 288 36.02 -17.04 12.69
N GLY A 289 34.83 -16.83 13.22
CA GLY A 289 34.55 -15.79 14.21
C GLY A 289 34.36 -14.40 13.61
N THR A 290 34.36 -14.25 12.27
CA THR A 290 33.97 -12.98 11.62
C THR A 290 32.55 -12.66 12.03
N ARG A 291 32.34 -11.52 12.69
CA ARG A 291 31.01 -11.07 13.13
C ARG A 291 30.12 -10.78 11.93
N ILE A 292 28.84 -11.13 12.05
CA ILE A 292 27.81 -10.72 11.11
C ILE A 292 27.23 -9.36 11.53
N GLN A 293 27.06 -8.49 10.55
CA GLN A 293 26.56 -7.14 10.69
C GLN A 293 25.61 -6.82 9.53
N ILE A 294 25.05 -5.60 9.54
CA ILE A 294 24.40 -5.04 8.37
C ILE A 294 25.30 -4.01 7.69
N TRP A 295 25.26 -3.95 6.36
CA TRP A 295 25.96 -2.95 5.56
C TRP A 295 25.14 -2.53 4.34
N THR A 296 25.47 -1.39 3.74
CA THR A 296 24.84 -0.97 2.48
C THR A 296 24.98 -2.07 1.43
N CYS A 297 23.85 -2.57 0.91
CA CYS A 297 23.79 -3.62 -0.09
C CYS A 297 24.63 -3.30 -1.32
N ALA A 298 25.29 -4.32 -1.85
CA ALA A 298 26.07 -4.22 -3.09
C ALA A 298 25.92 -5.55 -3.84
N SER A 299 25.14 -5.54 -4.92
CA SER A 299 24.79 -6.74 -5.69
C SER A 299 25.98 -7.36 -6.42
N ASN A 300 27.03 -6.60 -6.67
CA ASN A 300 28.29 -7.05 -7.29
C ASN A 300 29.38 -7.41 -6.25
N TYR A 301 29.04 -7.47 -4.97
CA TYR A 301 29.98 -7.80 -3.90
C TYR A 301 29.72 -9.21 -3.36
N GLU A 302 30.63 -10.14 -3.65
CA GLU A 302 30.46 -11.57 -3.34
C GLU A 302 30.29 -11.89 -1.85
N TYR A 303 30.69 -10.98 -0.94
CA TYR A 303 30.52 -11.15 0.50
C TYR A 303 29.11 -10.75 0.99
N HIS A 304 28.33 -10.02 0.20
CA HIS A 304 26.91 -9.76 0.48
C HIS A 304 25.98 -10.81 -0.13
N GLN A 305 26.50 -11.66 -1.01
CA GLN A 305 25.73 -12.72 -1.66
C GLN A 305 25.79 -14.00 -0.82
N TRP A 306 24.63 -14.61 -0.60
CA TRP A 306 24.44 -15.77 0.26
C TRP A 306 23.72 -16.90 -0.49
N ILE A 307 24.03 -18.12 -0.11
CA ILE A 307 23.44 -19.36 -0.59
C ILE A 307 22.43 -19.83 0.48
N HIS A 308 21.21 -20.15 0.02
CA HIS A 308 20.11 -20.69 0.81
C HIS A 308 19.48 -21.86 0.06
N GLU A 309 19.91 -23.10 0.33
CA GLU A 309 19.53 -24.29 -0.46
C GLU A 309 18.44 -25.14 0.22
N GLY A 310 17.67 -24.56 1.15
CA GLY A 310 16.58 -25.25 1.86
C GLY A 310 17.04 -26.21 2.98
N ASP A 311 18.35 -26.32 3.21
CA ASP A 311 18.96 -27.02 4.34
C ASP A 311 18.96 -26.18 5.64
N GLY A 312 18.33 -25.00 5.60
CA GLY A 312 18.27 -24.02 6.69
C GLY A 312 19.59 -23.28 6.92
N THR A 313 20.64 -23.52 6.15
CA THR A 313 21.90 -22.77 6.30
C THR A 313 21.85 -21.45 5.52
N ILE A 314 22.61 -20.47 6.02
CA ILE A 314 22.87 -19.21 5.33
C ILE A 314 24.38 -19.14 5.12
N ARG A 315 24.82 -19.29 3.86
CA ARG A 315 26.25 -19.49 3.55
C ARG A 315 26.76 -18.40 2.63
N PRO A 316 27.90 -17.73 2.90
CA PRO A 316 28.43 -16.76 1.95
C PRO A 316 28.73 -17.44 0.61
N LYS A 317 28.32 -16.83 -0.50
CA LYS A 317 28.64 -17.34 -1.84
C LYS A 317 30.15 -17.38 -2.09
N LYS A 318 30.89 -16.49 -1.42
CA LYS A 318 32.37 -16.47 -1.45
C LYS A 318 33.03 -17.72 -0.85
N ASP A 319 32.45 -18.29 0.19
CA ASP A 319 32.94 -19.49 0.87
C ASP A 319 31.76 -20.30 1.41
N GLY A 320 31.24 -21.19 0.56
CA GLY A 320 30.08 -22.03 0.87
C GLY A 320 30.33 -23.09 1.95
N ASN A 321 31.53 -23.15 2.55
CA ASN A 321 31.81 -23.97 3.72
C ASN A 321 31.57 -23.22 5.05
N LYS A 322 31.30 -21.91 4.99
CA LYS A 322 30.96 -21.10 6.17
C LYS A 322 29.46 -20.90 6.27
N CYS A 323 28.97 -20.91 7.50
CA CYS A 323 27.58 -20.72 7.85
C CYS A 323 27.45 -19.53 8.81
N VAL A 324 26.33 -18.81 8.73
CA VAL A 324 25.87 -17.90 9.78
C VAL A 324 25.59 -18.72 11.04
N ASP A 325 26.35 -18.45 12.09
CA ASP A 325 26.51 -19.30 13.27
C ASP A 325 26.20 -18.53 14.56
N ILE A 326 25.54 -19.19 15.49
CA ILE A 326 25.30 -18.70 16.86
C ILE A 326 26.51 -19.05 17.73
N LYS A 327 27.32 -18.04 18.07
CA LYS A 327 28.61 -18.23 18.75
C LYS A 327 28.52 -18.86 20.14
N ASN A 328 27.57 -18.40 20.97
CA ASN A 328 27.45 -18.79 22.38
C ASN A 328 25.99 -19.13 22.72
N ALA A 329 25.78 -19.92 23.78
CA ALA A 329 24.45 -20.33 24.25
C ALA A 329 23.53 -19.15 24.65
N ASP A 330 24.08 -17.96 24.88
CA ASP A 330 23.32 -16.74 25.17
C ASP A 330 22.93 -15.93 23.92
N GLY A 331 23.36 -16.34 22.73
CA GLY A 331 22.94 -15.76 21.46
C GLY A 331 23.42 -14.33 21.18
N SER A 332 24.25 -13.75 22.05
CA SER A 332 24.62 -12.32 21.99
C SER A 332 25.39 -11.89 20.73
N THR A 333 25.93 -12.84 19.96
CA THR A 333 26.69 -12.57 18.74
C THR A 333 26.47 -13.64 17.67
N ILE A 334 26.18 -13.19 16.44
CA ILE A 334 26.18 -14.02 15.24
C ILE A 334 27.51 -13.85 14.49
N GLN A 335 28.06 -14.95 13.99
CA GLN A 335 29.37 -14.99 13.35
C GLN A 335 29.37 -15.90 12.11
N LEU A 336 30.48 -15.93 11.37
CA LEU A 336 30.81 -17.00 10.44
C LEU A 336 31.56 -18.12 11.15
N TRP A 337 31.13 -19.36 10.90
CA TRP A 337 31.83 -20.56 11.35
C TRP A 337 31.73 -21.67 10.32
N THR A 338 32.62 -22.67 10.37
CA THR A 338 32.55 -23.82 9.48
C THR A 338 31.22 -24.58 9.65
N CYS A 339 30.53 -24.82 8.54
CA CYS A 339 29.31 -25.62 8.49
C CYS A 339 29.61 -27.06 8.94
N ASN A 340 28.84 -27.58 9.90
CA ASN A 340 29.01 -28.92 10.47
C ASN A 340 27.68 -29.63 10.74
N GLY A 341 26.55 -29.09 10.24
CA GLY A 341 25.22 -29.65 10.41
C GLY A 341 24.61 -29.50 11.82
N SER A 342 25.20 -28.68 12.69
CA SER A 342 24.62 -28.41 14.01
C SER A 342 23.56 -27.30 13.97
N ASP A 343 22.57 -27.38 14.87
CA ASP A 343 21.40 -26.49 14.89
C ASP A 343 21.72 -25.00 15.10
N ASP A 344 22.91 -24.66 15.64
CA ASP A 344 23.43 -23.29 15.74
C ASP A 344 23.73 -22.62 14.40
N LYS A 345 23.66 -23.37 13.30
CA LYS A 345 23.92 -22.88 11.93
C LYS A 345 22.68 -22.96 11.05
N VAL A 346 21.56 -23.35 11.64
CA VAL A 346 20.28 -23.55 10.97
C VAL A 346 19.35 -22.41 11.33
N TRP A 347 18.74 -21.83 10.31
CA TRP A 347 17.80 -20.73 10.34
C TRP A 347 16.54 -21.13 9.58
N ILE A 348 15.43 -21.21 10.29
CA ILE A 348 14.13 -21.68 9.78
C ILE A 348 13.29 -20.45 9.43
N ALA A 349 12.86 -20.36 8.18
CA ALA A 349 11.99 -19.31 7.65
C ALA A 349 10.50 -19.66 7.81
#